data_AF-A0A7R9ZQK5-F1
#
_entry.id   AF-A0A7R9ZQK5-F1
#
_cell.length_a   1.000
_cell.length_b   1.000
_cell.length_c   1.000
_cell.angle_alpha   90.00
_cell.angle_beta   90.00
_cell.angle_gamma   90.00
#
_symmetry.space_group_name_H-M   'P 1'
#
loop_
_entity.id
_entity.type
_entity.pdbx_description
1 polymer ?
#
loop_
_entity_poly.entity_id
_entity_poly.type
_entity_poly.pdbx_seq_one_letter_code
_entity_poly.pdbx_strand_id
1 'polypeptide(L)'
;KRFVRDHVRYIDVVQCAAARVLSEVRKRAKDGIFDAFHIRRGDFQYKKTRISAQEIYDISKEEIPQDTTVYVGTDERDKKFFNDMAWRYDLLFLDDFKDALGDVDKNYYGMIDQIVTSRSRTFFGCWFSTFTGYITRMRGYHAVGRDDGITDSYYYALAQNKYAMREFYPVKQAFYSREFPASWRMLDYDVKDDIKKQSK
;
A
#
# COMPACT_ATOMS: atom_id res chain seq x y z
N LYS A 1 -18.62 7.82 0.04
CA LYS A 1 -17.58 6.80 0.30
C LYS A 1 -17.98 5.42 -0.24
N ARG A 2 -19.19 4.91 0.05
CA ARG A 2 -19.74 3.66 -0.50
C ARG A 2 -19.72 3.58 -2.02
N PHE A 3 -20.16 4.62 -2.72
CA PHE A 3 -20.13 4.66 -4.19
C PHE A 3 -18.75 4.29 -4.76
N VAL A 4 -17.68 4.91 -4.25
CA VAL A 4 -16.30 4.64 -4.71
C VAL A 4 -15.88 3.21 -4.37
N ARG A 5 -16.12 2.73 -3.14
CA ARG A 5 -15.83 1.34 -2.73
C ARG A 5 -16.52 0.31 -3.64
N ASP A 6 -17.81 0.55 -3.90
CA ASP A 6 -18.70 -0.44 -4.51
C ASP A 6 -18.64 -0.42 -6.05
N HIS A 7 -18.29 0.72 -6.66
CA HIS A 7 -18.42 0.91 -8.12
C HIS A 7 -17.11 1.31 -8.81
N VAL A 8 -16.11 1.82 -8.09
CA VAL A 8 -14.83 2.22 -8.69
C VAL A 8 -13.80 1.11 -8.47
N ARG A 9 -13.58 0.32 -9.52
CA ARG A 9 -12.57 -0.74 -9.55
C ARG A 9 -11.78 -0.64 -10.85
N TYR A 10 -10.54 -1.12 -10.82
CA TYR A 10 -9.81 -1.34 -12.06
C TYR A 10 -10.55 -2.31 -12.97
N ILE A 11 -10.39 -2.13 -14.27
CA ILE A 11 -10.99 -2.99 -15.30
C ILE A 11 -10.54 -4.44 -15.13
N ASP A 12 -11.33 -5.38 -15.62
CA ASP A 12 -11.14 -6.82 -15.37
C ASP A 12 -9.77 -7.31 -15.83
N VAL A 13 -9.25 -6.81 -16.96
CA VAL A 13 -7.91 -7.14 -17.46
C VAL A 13 -6.82 -6.88 -16.40
N VAL A 14 -6.92 -5.75 -15.70
CA VAL A 14 -5.98 -5.37 -14.63
C VAL A 14 -6.18 -6.24 -13.40
N GLN A 15 -7.44 -6.49 -13.00
CA GLN A 15 -7.77 -7.33 -11.85
C GLN A 15 -7.30 -8.78 -12.04
N CYS A 16 -7.54 -9.36 -13.21
CA CYS A 16 -7.13 -10.71 -13.55
C CYS A 16 -5.60 -10.84 -13.63
N ALA A 17 -4.90 -9.86 -14.22
CA ALA A 17 -3.44 -9.85 -14.21
C ALA A 17 -2.88 -9.75 -12.79
N ALA A 18 -3.42 -8.84 -11.97
CA ALA A 18 -3.02 -8.72 -10.57
C ALA A 18 -3.30 -9.98 -9.75
N ALA A 19 -4.42 -10.67 -9.99
CA ALA A 19 -4.73 -11.93 -9.32
C ALA A 19 -3.72 -13.03 -9.65
N ARG A 20 -3.26 -13.11 -10.91
CA ARG A 20 -2.21 -14.04 -11.33
C ARG A 20 -0.87 -13.72 -10.65
N VAL A 21 -0.44 -12.45 -10.68
CA VAL A 21 0.79 -12.01 -10.00
C VAL A 21 0.71 -12.28 -8.49
N LEU A 22 -0.40 -11.93 -7.86
CA LEU A 22 -0.63 -12.16 -6.43
C LEU A 22 -0.57 -13.65 -6.06
N SER A 23 -1.10 -14.53 -6.92
CA SER A 23 -0.98 -15.98 -6.74
C SER A 23 0.49 -16.42 -6.72
N GLU A 24 1.31 -15.93 -7.65
CA GLU A 24 2.75 -16.27 -7.70
C GLU A 24 3.53 -15.68 -6.52
N VAL A 25 3.24 -14.45 -6.12
CA VAL A 25 3.81 -13.84 -4.91
C VAL A 25 3.52 -14.71 -3.68
N ARG A 26 2.27 -15.17 -3.52
CA ARG A 26 1.87 -16.04 -2.40
C ARG A 26 2.51 -17.41 -2.44
N LYS A 27 2.72 -17.99 -3.63
CA LYS A 27 3.43 -19.28 -3.74
C LYS A 27 4.89 -19.18 -3.28
N ARG A 28 5.53 -18.03 -3.53
CA ARG A 28 6.91 -17.77 -3.13
C ARG A 28 7.03 -17.38 -1.65
N ALA A 29 6.02 -16.69 -1.14
CA ALA A 29 5.96 -16.31 0.25
C ALA A 29 5.69 -17.49 1.19
N LYS A 30 6.42 -17.54 2.32
CA LYS A 30 6.15 -18.52 3.38
C LYS A 30 4.71 -18.36 3.89
N ASP A 31 3.98 -19.47 3.94
CA ASP A 31 2.55 -19.54 4.33
C ASP A 31 1.63 -18.62 3.49
N GLY A 32 2.08 -18.16 2.31
CA GLY A 32 1.34 -17.20 1.48
C GLY A 32 1.29 -15.78 2.04
N ILE A 33 2.11 -15.46 3.05
CA ILE A 33 2.12 -14.17 3.75
C ILE A 33 3.32 -13.35 3.29
N PHE A 34 3.06 -12.16 2.78
CA PHE A 34 4.09 -11.21 2.36
C PHE A 34 3.78 -9.81 2.90
N ASP A 35 4.81 -9.02 3.10
CA ASP A 35 4.72 -7.59 3.36
C ASP A 35 5.03 -6.81 2.09
N ALA A 36 4.78 -5.50 2.07
CA ALA A 36 5.04 -4.73 0.87
C ALA A 36 5.48 -3.30 1.11
N PHE A 37 6.26 -2.79 0.15
CA PHE A 37 6.56 -1.38 0.03
C PHE A 37 5.99 -0.83 -1.28
N HIS A 38 5.60 0.45 -1.25
CA HIS A 38 5.56 1.28 -2.45
C HIS A 38 6.65 2.35 -2.36
N ILE A 39 7.76 2.17 -3.08
CA ILE A 39 8.93 3.06 -3.05
C ILE A 39 8.91 3.96 -4.29
N ARG A 40 8.66 5.25 -4.09
CA ARG A 40 8.61 6.27 -5.14
C ARG A 40 9.92 7.07 -5.17
N ARG A 41 10.66 7.01 -6.28
CA ARG A 41 11.99 7.63 -6.43
C ARG A 41 12.20 8.46 -7.69
N GLY A 42 11.38 8.29 -8.73
CA GLY A 42 11.53 8.96 -10.04
C GLY A 42 11.39 10.48 -9.99
N ASP A 43 10.61 11.09 -10.89
CA ASP A 43 10.38 12.54 -10.86
C ASP A 43 9.42 12.96 -9.74
N PHE A 44 9.84 12.73 -8.49
CA PHE A 44 9.07 13.10 -7.32
C PHE A 44 9.55 14.45 -6.79
N GLN A 45 8.69 15.45 -6.88
CA GLN A 45 8.99 16.85 -6.54
C GLN A 45 9.47 17.06 -5.09
N TYR A 46 9.14 16.15 -4.17
CA TYR A 46 9.46 16.26 -2.76
C TYR A 46 10.79 15.61 -2.41
N LYS A 47 11.91 16.34 -2.58
CA LYS A 47 13.28 15.83 -2.31
C LYS A 47 13.44 15.18 -0.92
N LYS A 48 12.74 15.69 0.11
CA LYS A 48 12.78 15.16 1.50
C LYS A 48 12.29 13.71 1.64
N THR A 49 11.64 13.16 0.62
CA THR A 49 11.13 11.78 0.63
C THR A 49 12.05 10.78 -0.08
N ARG A 50 13.09 11.28 -0.76
CA ARG A 50 14.10 10.46 -1.46
C ARG A 50 15.19 10.04 -0.47
N ILE A 51 14.84 9.14 0.44
CA ILE A 51 15.78 8.55 1.40
C ILE A 51 16.41 7.26 0.83
N SER A 52 17.50 6.81 1.44
CA SER A 52 18.22 5.59 1.06
C SER A 52 17.43 4.32 1.40
N ALA A 53 17.76 3.18 0.76
CA ALA A 53 17.13 1.90 1.08
C ALA A 53 17.45 1.45 2.51
N GLN A 54 18.65 1.72 2.99
CA GLN A 54 19.03 1.51 4.39
C GLN A 54 18.13 2.29 5.35
N GLU A 55 17.88 3.58 5.09
CA GLU A 55 16.95 4.38 5.92
C GLU A 55 15.52 3.83 5.86
N ILE A 56 15.04 3.38 4.69
CA ILE A 56 13.72 2.73 4.56
C ILE A 56 13.66 1.47 5.42
N TYR A 57 14.69 0.63 5.37
CA TYR A 57 14.82 -0.56 6.20
C TYR A 57 14.80 -0.20 7.69
N ASP A 58 15.61 0.77 8.12
CA ASP A 58 15.72 1.15 9.52
C ASP A 58 14.40 1.67 10.11
N ILE A 59 13.57 2.35 9.31
CA ILE A 59 12.25 2.83 9.72
C ILE A 59 11.23 1.70 9.81
N SER A 60 11.37 0.65 8.99
CA SER A 60 10.37 -0.41 8.80
C SER A 60 10.64 -1.71 9.54
N LYS A 61 11.89 -1.99 9.94
CA LYS A 61 12.36 -3.27 10.51
C LYS A 61 11.65 -3.73 11.79
N GLU A 62 10.98 -2.82 12.51
CA GLU A 62 10.18 -3.16 13.69
C GLU A 62 8.81 -3.75 13.33
N GLU A 63 8.28 -3.41 12.14
CA GLU A 63 6.95 -3.80 11.68
C GLU A 63 6.98 -4.90 10.61
N ILE A 64 8.10 -5.00 9.89
CA ILE A 64 8.37 -6.03 8.88
C ILE A 64 9.53 -6.89 9.40
N PRO A 65 9.26 -8.14 9.80
CA PRO A 65 10.30 -9.06 10.26
C PRO A 65 11.33 -9.35 9.16
N GLN A 66 12.57 -9.60 9.57
CA GLN A 66 13.61 -10.09 8.67
C GLN A 66 13.25 -11.48 8.12
N ASP A 67 13.88 -11.85 7.01
CA ASP A 67 13.70 -13.12 6.29
C ASP A 67 12.25 -13.34 5.80
N THR A 68 11.47 -12.26 5.67
CA THR A 68 10.14 -12.27 5.08
C THR A 68 10.20 -11.96 3.59
N THR A 69 9.19 -12.46 2.87
CA THR A 69 8.97 -12.08 1.48
C THR A 69 8.33 -10.69 1.43
N VAL A 70 8.93 -9.80 0.65
CA VAL A 70 8.51 -8.41 0.54
C VAL A 70 8.31 -8.04 -0.92
N TYR A 71 7.08 -7.67 -1.27
CA TYR A 71 6.77 -7.14 -2.60
C TYR A 71 7.07 -5.64 -2.67
N VAL A 72 7.80 -5.20 -3.69
CA VAL A 72 8.19 -3.79 -3.87
C VAL A 72 7.58 -3.25 -5.16
N GLY A 73 6.52 -2.45 -5.02
CA GLY A 73 6.03 -1.59 -6.10
C GLY A 73 6.91 -0.34 -6.19
N THR A 74 7.54 -0.11 -7.33
CA THR A 74 8.49 1.01 -7.47
C THR A 74 8.61 1.51 -8.91
N ASP A 75 8.95 2.78 -9.06
CA ASP A 75 9.38 3.37 -10.32
C ASP A 75 10.92 3.43 -10.47
N GLU A 76 11.67 2.94 -9.48
CA GLU A 76 13.12 2.82 -9.53
C GLU A 76 13.55 1.71 -10.48
N ARG A 77 14.41 2.06 -11.45
CA ARG A 77 14.91 1.12 -12.47
C ARG A 77 16.22 0.47 -12.05
N ASP A 78 17.03 1.15 -11.25
CA ASP A 78 18.28 0.58 -10.74
C ASP A 78 18.02 -0.28 -9.50
N LYS A 79 17.94 -1.60 -9.70
CA LYS A 79 17.73 -2.56 -8.61
C LYS A 79 18.84 -2.53 -7.55
N LYS A 80 20.03 -2.02 -7.86
CA LYS A 80 21.12 -1.86 -6.89
C LYS A 80 20.73 -0.97 -5.72
N PHE A 81 19.78 -0.07 -5.92
CA PHE A 81 19.21 0.74 -4.84
C PHE A 81 18.71 -0.14 -3.69
N PHE A 82 18.12 -1.31 -3.97
CA PHE A 82 17.51 -2.18 -2.98
C PHE A 82 18.47 -3.18 -2.32
N ASN A 83 19.78 -3.12 -2.63
CA ASN A 83 20.75 -4.07 -2.08
C ASN A 83 20.76 -4.05 -0.53
N ASP A 84 20.63 -2.88 0.07
CA ASP A 84 20.53 -2.68 1.53
C ASP A 84 19.21 -3.19 2.14
N MET A 85 18.30 -3.73 1.34
CA MET A 85 17.10 -4.43 1.80
C MET A 85 17.13 -5.92 1.41
N ALA A 86 17.75 -6.26 0.28
CA ALA A 86 17.80 -7.62 -0.26
C ALA A 86 18.58 -8.62 0.63
N TRP A 87 19.49 -8.13 1.47
CA TRP A 87 20.19 -8.94 2.48
C TRP A 87 19.34 -9.25 3.73
N ARG A 88 18.12 -8.70 3.82
CA ARG A 88 17.19 -8.85 4.96
C ARG A 88 15.83 -9.41 4.58
N TYR A 89 15.45 -9.28 3.33
CA TYR A 89 14.14 -9.67 2.81
C TYR A 89 14.31 -10.43 1.50
N ASP A 90 13.42 -11.38 1.22
CA ASP A 90 13.24 -11.93 -0.14
C ASP A 90 12.41 -10.92 -0.94
N LEU A 91 13.11 -10.03 -1.67
CA LEU A 91 12.49 -8.97 -2.44
C LEU A 91 11.90 -9.50 -3.74
N LEU A 92 10.64 -9.16 -3.97
CA LEU A 92 9.90 -9.45 -5.20
C LEU A 92 9.46 -8.16 -5.85
N PHE A 93 9.48 -8.15 -7.18
CA PHE A 93 9.06 -7.03 -7.99
C PHE A 93 8.15 -7.49 -9.11
N LEU A 94 7.40 -6.56 -9.70
CA LEU A 94 6.48 -6.88 -10.79
C LEU A 94 7.17 -7.58 -11.98
N ASP A 95 8.42 -7.20 -12.27
CA ASP A 95 9.21 -7.75 -13.36
C ASP A 95 9.70 -9.19 -13.14
N ASP A 96 9.59 -9.72 -11.93
CA ASP A 96 9.82 -11.14 -11.62
C ASP A 96 8.67 -12.03 -12.11
N PHE A 97 7.53 -11.43 -12.48
CA PHE A 97 6.28 -12.13 -12.81
C PHE A 97 5.78 -11.85 -14.24
N LYS A 98 6.70 -11.63 -15.19
CA LYS A 98 6.37 -11.35 -16.61
C LYS A 98 5.46 -12.41 -17.23
N ASP A 99 5.68 -13.69 -16.91
CA ASP A 99 4.85 -14.77 -17.43
C ASP A 99 3.41 -14.70 -16.88
N ALA A 100 3.27 -14.33 -15.59
CA ALA A 100 1.96 -14.15 -14.97
C ALA A 100 1.22 -12.90 -15.48
N LEU A 101 1.97 -11.90 -15.95
CA LEU A 101 1.41 -10.71 -16.61
C LEU A 101 0.84 -11.07 -18.00
N GLY A 102 1.51 -11.95 -18.74
CA GLY A 102 1.16 -12.28 -20.13
C GLY A 102 1.20 -11.04 -21.02
N ASP A 103 0.23 -10.92 -21.93
CA ASP A 103 0.18 -9.83 -22.92
C ASP A 103 -0.50 -8.54 -22.43
N VAL A 104 -0.56 -8.33 -21.11
CA VAL A 104 -1.21 -7.14 -20.55
C VAL A 104 -0.44 -5.87 -20.93
N ASP A 105 -1.15 -4.79 -21.26
CA ASP A 105 -0.52 -3.51 -21.60
C ASP A 105 0.34 -3.02 -20.42
N LYS A 106 1.59 -2.67 -20.71
CA LYS A 106 2.55 -2.11 -19.75
C LYS A 106 2.05 -0.83 -19.09
N ASN A 107 1.15 -0.08 -19.73
CA ASN A 107 0.48 1.07 -19.13
C ASN A 107 -0.35 0.69 -17.88
N TYR A 108 -0.72 -0.58 -17.73
CA TYR A 108 -1.46 -1.08 -16.57
C TYR A 108 -0.57 -1.59 -15.43
N TYR A 109 0.75 -1.66 -15.61
CA TYR A 109 1.65 -2.22 -14.60
C TYR A 109 1.57 -1.49 -13.27
N GLY A 110 1.46 -0.16 -13.29
CA GLY A 110 1.25 0.63 -12.07
C GLY A 110 -0.05 0.28 -11.35
N MET A 111 -1.14 0.02 -12.08
CA MET A 111 -2.43 -0.36 -11.48
C MET A 111 -2.36 -1.77 -10.88
N ILE A 112 -1.65 -2.68 -11.55
CA ILE A 112 -1.38 -4.04 -11.06
C ILE A 112 -0.56 -3.99 -9.77
N ASP A 113 0.51 -3.20 -9.75
CA ASP A 113 1.34 -2.98 -8.56
C ASP A 113 0.51 -2.50 -7.37
N GLN A 114 -0.42 -1.57 -7.58
CA GLN A 114 -1.25 -1.08 -6.49
C GLN A 114 -2.15 -2.17 -5.92
N ILE A 115 -2.75 -3.01 -6.76
CA ILE A 115 -3.57 -4.13 -6.30
C ILE A 115 -2.71 -5.12 -5.52
N VAL A 116 -1.59 -5.59 -6.08
CA VAL A 116 -0.72 -6.60 -5.44
C VAL A 116 -0.22 -6.08 -4.08
N THR A 117 0.31 -4.86 -4.06
CA THR A 117 0.79 -4.20 -2.83
C THR A 117 -0.31 -4.04 -1.79
N SER A 118 -1.55 -3.73 -2.20
CA SER A 118 -2.67 -3.57 -1.26
C SER A 118 -3.04 -4.88 -0.53
N ARG A 119 -2.61 -6.04 -1.02
CA ARG A 119 -2.99 -7.35 -0.48
C ARG A 119 -1.97 -7.92 0.51
N SER A 120 -0.90 -7.17 0.81
CA SER A 120 0.12 -7.55 1.79
C SER A 120 -0.42 -7.53 3.23
N ARG A 121 0.29 -8.17 4.15
CA ARG A 121 0.03 -8.08 5.59
C ARG A 121 0.34 -6.68 6.10
N THR A 122 1.62 -6.30 6.13
CA THR A 122 2.09 -4.96 6.46
C THR A 122 2.44 -4.19 5.19
N PHE A 123 2.16 -2.89 5.16
CA PHE A 123 2.44 -2.01 4.03
C PHE A 123 3.17 -0.73 4.45
N PHE A 124 4.25 -0.40 3.75
CA PHE A 124 4.92 0.89 3.86
C PHE A 124 4.86 1.67 2.55
N GLY A 125 4.35 2.89 2.60
CA GLY A 125 4.30 3.76 1.43
C GLY A 125 5.12 5.03 1.56
N CYS A 126 5.17 5.79 0.48
CA CYS A 126 5.75 7.13 0.46
C CYS A 126 4.70 8.19 0.84
N TRP A 127 5.01 9.04 1.81
CA TRP A 127 4.24 10.26 2.08
C TRP A 127 4.28 11.20 0.85
N PHE A 128 3.21 11.98 0.64
CA PHE A 128 2.96 12.79 -0.57
C PHE A 128 2.69 12.02 -1.87
N SER A 129 2.63 10.69 -1.85
CA SER A 129 2.33 9.91 -3.06
C SER A 129 0.84 9.59 -3.15
N THR A 130 0.19 10.06 -4.21
CA THR A 130 -1.19 9.67 -4.55
C THR A 130 -1.30 8.19 -4.90
N PHE A 131 -0.23 7.60 -5.46
CA PHE A 131 -0.13 6.17 -5.72
C PHE A 131 -0.19 5.35 -4.42
N THR A 132 0.61 5.75 -3.41
CA THR A 132 0.51 5.22 -2.04
C THR A 132 -0.90 5.42 -1.49
N GLY A 133 -1.46 6.62 -1.63
CA GLY A 133 -2.78 6.94 -1.08
C GLY A 133 -3.86 5.99 -1.57
N TYR A 134 -3.87 5.69 -2.86
CA TYR A 134 -4.83 4.74 -3.44
C TYR A 134 -4.61 3.30 -2.97
N ILE A 135 -3.37 2.85 -2.78
CA ILE A 135 -3.07 1.53 -2.15
C ILE A 135 -3.68 1.48 -0.75
N THR A 136 -3.43 2.50 0.06
CA THR A 136 -3.96 2.57 1.43
C THR A 136 -5.49 2.59 1.45
N ARG A 137 -6.12 3.25 0.48
CA ARG A 137 -7.58 3.22 0.32
C ARG A 137 -8.11 1.82 0.03
N MET A 138 -7.49 1.09 -0.91
CA MET A 138 -7.88 -0.29 -1.21
C MET A 138 -7.69 -1.21 0.00
N ARG A 139 -6.60 -1.06 0.75
CA ARG A 139 -6.38 -1.76 2.03
C ARG A 139 -7.51 -1.48 3.01
N GLY A 140 -7.92 -0.21 3.12
CA GLY A 140 -9.02 0.21 3.96
C GLY A 140 -10.37 -0.42 3.60
N TYR A 141 -10.68 -0.53 2.30
CA TYR A 141 -11.88 -1.22 1.82
C TYR A 141 -11.90 -2.71 2.14
N HIS A 142 -10.73 -3.35 2.24
CA HIS A 142 -10.61 -4.75 2.67
C HIS A 142 -10.54 -4.92 4.20
N ALA A 143 -10.37 -3.84 4.96
CA ALA A 143 -10.38 -3.86 6.42
C ALA A 143 -11.79 -3.76 7.05
N VAL A 144 -12.84 -3.71 6.21
CA VAL A 144 -14.24 -3.70 6.65
C VAL A 144 -14.52 -5.00 7.43
N GLY A 145 -14.65 -4.87 8.76
CA GLY A 145 -14.74 -5.99 9.71
C GLY A 145 -13.77 -5.89 10.90
N ARG A 146 -12.74 -5.02 10.84
CA ARG A 146 -12.00 -4.57 12.03
C ARG A 146 -12.75 -3.40 12.65
N ASP A 147 -13.07 -3.47 13.93
CA ASP A 147 -13.93 -2.49 14.63
C ASP A 147 -13.41 -1.04 14.53
N ASP A 148 -12.10 -0.86 14.36
CA ASP A 148 -11.44 0.43 14.24
C ASP A 148 -11.17 0.87 12.78
N GLY A 149 -11.34 -0.03 11.80
CA GLY A 149 -10.94 0.16 10.41
C GLY A 149 -9.45 0.54 10.24
N ILE A 150 -8.59 0.15 11.17
CA ILE A 150 -7.14 0.37 11.10
C ILE A 150 -6.51 -0.73 10.26
N THR A 151 -5.72 -0.31 9.28
CA THR A 151 -4.84 -1.20 8.51
C THR A 151 -3.43 -1.12 9.06
N ASP A 152 -2.65 -2.19 8.91
CA ASP A 152 -1.21 -2.21 9.17
C ASP A 152 -0.50 -1.52 7.98
N SER A 153 -0.72 -0.21 7.86
CA SER A 153 -0.17 0.68 6.84
C SER A 153 0.65 1.77 7.51
N TYR A 154 1.82 2.06 6.96
CA TYR A 154 2.80 2.98 7.53
C TYR A 154 3.46 3.81 6.42
N TYR A 155 4.23 4.81 6.82
CA TYR A 155 5.03 5.62 5.90
C TYR A 155 6.52 5.51 6.21
N TYR A 156 7.35 5.30 5.19
CA TYR A 156 8.80 5.36 5.35
C TYR A 156 9.35 6.78 5.18
N ALA A 157 8.70 7.60 4.34
CA ALA A 157 9.15 8.95 4.06
C ALA A 157 8.57 9.92 5.08
N LEU A 158 9.43 10.80 5.64
CA LEU A 158 9.12 11.68 6.78
C LEU A 158 8.77 10.85 8.02
N ALA A 159 9.79 10.35 8.72
CA ALA A 159 9.65 9.41 9.84
C ALA A 159 8.65 9.86 10.93
N GLN A 160 8.52 11.17 11.16
CA GLN A 160 7.51 11.73 12.08
C GLN A 160 6.06 11.36 11.71
N ASN A 161 5.83 10.95 10.46
CA ASN A 161 4.53 10.52 9.94
C ASN A 161 4.40 9.00 9.83
N LYS A 162 5.35 8.20 10.34
CA LYS A 162 5.35 6.71 10.22
C LYS A 162 3.99 6.11 10.57
N TYR A 163 3.42 6.53 11.71
CA TYR A 163 2.17 5.99 12.26
C TYR A 163 0.92 6.77 11.84
N ALA A 164 1.04 7.72 10.91
CA ALA A 164 -0.07 8.57 10.53
C ALA A 164 -1.23 7.84 9.83
N MET A 165 -1.16 6.54 9.51
CA MET A 165 -2.35 5.78 9.07
C MET A 165 -3.03 4.98 10.20
N ARG A 166 -2.39 4.92 11.37
CA ARG A 166 -2.86 4.20 12.56
C ARG A 166 -3.83 5.06 13.39
N GLU A 167 -3.75 6.37 13.25
CA GLU A 167 -4.57 7.32 14.02
C GLU A 167 -5.77 7.84 13.21
N PHE A 168 -6.86 8.16 13.90
CA PHE A 168 -7.96 8.92 13.29
C PHE A 168 -7.66 10.42 13.33
N TYR A 169 -7.84 11.08 12.20
CA TYR A 169 -7.84 12.54 12.13
C TYR A 169 -8.87 13.02 11.09
N PRO A 170 -9.48 14.18 11.34
CA PRO A 170 -10.37 14.79 10.36
C PRO A 170 -9.59 15.13 9.09
N VAL A 171 -10.33 15.18 7.98
CA VAL A 171 -9.79 15.63 6.69
C VAL A 171 -9.35 17.09 6.86
N LYS A 172 -8.04 17.33 6.69
CA LYS A 172 -7.42 18.66 6.75
C LYS A 172 -6.86 19.01 5.37
N GLN A 173 -6.66 20.31 5.09
CA GLN A 173 -6.12 20.79 3.82
C GLN A 173 -4.79 20.08 3.44
N ALA A 174 -4.46 20.10 2.14
CA ALA A 174 -3.47 19.25 1.46
C ALA A 174 -3.95 17.80 1.20
N PHE A 175 -5.16 17.66 0.65
CA PHE A 175 -5.87 16.39 0.41
C PHE A 175 -5.10 15.35 -0.41
N TYR A 176 -4.15 15.77 -1.26
CA TYR A 176 -3.35 14.88 -2.10
C TYR A 176 -2.14 14.27 -1.36
N SER A 177 -1.79 14.82 -0.19
CA SER A 177 -0.54 14.50 0.49
C SER A 177 -0.51 13.10 1.08
N ARG A 178 -1.69 12.55 1.35
CA ARG A 178 -1.89 11.24 1.95
C ARG A 178 -3.34 10.82 1.81
N GLU A 179 -3.60 9.57 2.13
CA GLU A 179 -4.97 9.10 2.30
C GLU A 179 -5.43 9.29 3.75
N PHE A 180 -6.75 9.34 3.97
CA PHE A 180 -7.33 9.52 5.29
C PHE A 180 -8.12 8.27 5.68
N PRO A 181 -7.97 7.71 6.89
CA PRO A 181 -8.82 6.61 7.35
C PRO A 181 -10.31 6.92 7.28
N ALA A 182 -10.66 8.21 7.34
CA ALA A 182 -12.01 8.71 7.09
C ALA A 182 -12.60 8.20 5.75
N SER A 183 -11.80 7.84 4.75
CA SER A 183 -12.26 7.35 3.44
C SER A 183 -12.93 5.97 3.48
N TRP A 184 -12.68 5.14 4.49
CA TRP A 184 -13.29 3.80 4.67
C TRP A 184 -13.79 3.50 6.08
N ARG A 185 -13.33 4.21 7.11
CA ARG A 185 -13.89 4.07 8.46
C ARG A 185 -15.34 4.51 8.49
N MET A 186 -16.14 3.78 9.26
CA MET A 186 -17.56 4.02 9.46
C MET A 186 -18.34 4.14 8.14
N LEU A 187 -17.84 3.52 7.07
CA LEU A 187 -18.39 3.69 5.73
C LEU A 187 -19.81 3.09 5.59
N ASP A 188 -20.17 2.16 6.47
CA ASP A 188 -21.50 1.57 6.57
C ASP A 188 -22.38 2.19 7.67
N TYR A 189 -21.85 3.14 8.47
CA TYR A 189 -22.64 3.88 9.46
C TYR A 189 -23.29 5.10 8.80
N ASP A 190 -24.60 5.25 8.98
CA ASP A 190 -25.34 6.39 8.44
C ASP A 190 -25.26 7.57 9.42
N VAL A 191 -25.41 8.81 8.94
CA VAL A 191 -25.32 10.03 9.77
C VAL A 191 -26.34 9.99 10.94
N LYS A 192 -27.42 9.23 10.78
CA LYS A 192 -28.47 9.05 11.79
C LYS A 192 -28.06 8.18 12.98
N ASP A 193 -27.06 7.31 12.83
CA ASP A 193 -26.63 6.39 13.88
C ASP A 193 -25.73 7.07 14.92
N ASP A 194 -25.06 8.17 14.56
CA ASP A 194 -24.23 8.97 15.46
C ASP A 194 -25.05 9.80 16.46
N ILE A 195 -26.24 10.27 16.07
CA ILE A 195 -27.13 11.08 16.95
C ILE A 195 -27.63 10.24 18.14
N LYS A 196 -27.77 8.92 17.97
CA LYS A 196 -28.21 8.01 19.04
C LYS A 196 -27.10 7.63 20.03
N LYS A 197 -25.83 7.74 19.65
CA LYS A 197 -24.69 7.41 20.53
C LYS A 197 -24.19 8.60 21.35
N GLN A 198 -24.46 9.84 20.94
CA GLN A 198 -24.14 11.04 21.72
C GLN A 198 -25.24 11.47 22.70
N SER A 199 -26.36 10.74 22.74
CA SER A 199 -27.50 10.99 23.63
C SER A 199 -27.67 9.95 24.75
N LYS A 200 -26.61 9.19 25.06
CA LYS A 200 -26.52 8.32 26.23
C LYS A 200 -25.23 8.56 26.99
#